data_AF-A0A0E4HEL9-F1
#
_entry.id   AF-A0A0E4HEL9-F1
#
_cell.length_a   1.000
_cell.length_b   1.000
_cell.length_c   1.000
_cell.angle_alpha   90.00
_cell.angle_beta   90.00
_cell.angle_gamma   90.00
#
_symmetry.space_group_name_H-M   'P 1'
#
loop_
_entity.id
_entity.type
_entity.pdbx_description
1 polymer ?
#
loop_
_entity_poly.entity_id
_entity_poly.type
_entity_poly.pdbx_seq_one_letter_code
_entity_poly.pdbx_strand_id
1 'polypeptide(L)'
;MLTFTSYTVENVRDPFGILSGKRYEFVINLDVPEEDELYEENGVSARVIVKVEDEEASIINYDLLETTTGRLLDFDMEEDEEAALVLFCKEHLPA
;
A
#
# COMPACT_ATOMS: atom_id res chain seq x y z
N MET A 1 -0.04 1.56 -16.51
CA MET A 1 1.14 2.22 -15.89
C MET A 1 0.65 3.19 -14.84
N LEU A 2 0.55 2.69 -13.62
CA LEU A 2 0.16 3.44 -12.44
C LEU A 2 1.25 4.42 -12.00
N THR A 3 0.84 5.59 -11.52
CA THR A 3 1.76 6.57 -10.93
C THR A 3 1.43 6.78 -9.45
N PHE A 4 2.42 6.73 -8.57
CA PHE A 4 2.23 7.03 -7.15
C PHE A 4 2.22 8.55 -6.94
N THR A 5 1.11 9.12 -6.48
CA THR A 5 0.96 10.58 -6.35
C THR A 5 1.31 11.10 -4.96
N SER A 6 0.84 10.40 -3.94
CA SER A 6 1.01 10.76 -2.54
C SER A 6 0.88 9.51 -1.69
N TYR A 7 1.50 9.51 -0.53
CA TYR A 7 1.41 8.41 0.41
C TYR A 7 1.40 8.92 1.84
N THR A 8 0.79 8.13 2.71
CA THR A 8 0.92 8.27 4.16
C THR A 8 1.45 6.96 4.71
N VAL A 9 2.36 7.05 5.68
CA VAL A 9 2.87 5.90 6.41
C VAL A 9 2.60 6.08 7.90
N GLU A 10 1.91 5.11 8.50
CA GLU A 10 1.61 5.10 9.93
C GLU A 10 2.18 3.86 10.59
N ASN A 11 2.74 4.03 11.79
CA ASN A 11 3.17 2.88 12.59
C ASN A 11 1.95 2.21 13.22
N VAL A 12 1.77 0.93 12.93
CA VAL A 12 0.71 0.11 13.52
C VAL A 12 1.09 -0.17 14.97
N ARG A 13 0.35 0.46 15.89
CA ARG A 13 0.58 0.28 17.34
C ARG A 13 0.21 -1.15 17.73
N ASP A 14 1.17 -1.86 18.33
CA ASP A 14 0.92 -3.13 19.01
C ASP A 14 0.90 -2.91 20.53
N PRO A 15 -0.27 -2.60 21.13
CA PRO A 15 -0.37 -2.39 22.57
C PRO A 15 -0.18 -3.68 23.38
N PHE A 16 -0.25 -4.85 22.74
CA PHE A 16 -0.12 -6.14 23.42
C PHE A 16 1.30 -6.70 23.36
N GLY A 17 2.14 -6.19 22.45
CA GLY A 17 3.53 -6.64 22.27
C GLY A 17 3.63 -8.11 21.82
N ILE A 18 2.60 -8.62 21.15
CA ILE A 18 2.55 -10.01 20.65
C ILE A 18 3.25 -10.10 19.30
N LEU A 19 3.33 -8.98 18.59
CA LEU A 19 3.86 -8.89 17.25
C LEU A 19 5.38 -8.76 17.28
N SER A 20 6.05 -9.68 16.59
CA SER A 20 7.47 -9.56 16.31
C SER A 20 7.68 -8.52 15.19
N GLY A 21 8.71 -7.67 15.34
CA GLY A 21 9.00 -6.57 14.43
C GLY A 21 8.07 -5.35 14.57
N LYS A 22 8.33 -4.31 13.75
CA LYS A 22 7.46 -3.14 13.59
C LYS A 22 6.54 -3.34 12.40
N ARG A 23 5.29 -2.91 12.48
CA ARG A 23 4.40 -2.83 11.32
C ARG A 23 4.14 -1.39 10.94
N TYR A 24 4.06 -1.18 9.63
CA TYR A 24 3.69 0.10 9.04
C TYR A 24 2.52 -0.13 8.10
N GLU A 25 1.53 0.73 8.19
CA GLU A 25 0.45 0.83 7.22
C GLU A 25 0.79 1.97 6.27
N PHE A 26 0.92 1.64 5.00
CA PHE A 26 1.03 2.59 3.91
C PHE A 26 -0.34 2.76 3.27
N VAL A 27 -0.75 3.99 3.03
CA VAL A 27 -1.88 4.30 2.14
C VAL A 27 -1.31 5.16 1.03
N ILE A 28 -1.29 4.61 -0.19
CA ILE A 28 -0.64 5.19 -1.36
C ILE A 28 -1.72 5.53 -2.38
N ASN A 29 -1.87 6.80 -2.71
CA ASN A 29 -2.80 7.24 -3.75
C ASN A 29 -2.19 6.99 -5.12
N LEU A 30 -2.94 6.29 -5.97
CA LEU A 30 -2.57 5.93 -7.33
C LEU A 30 -3.26 6.87 -8.32
N ASP A 31 -2.50 7.38 -9.28
CA ASP A 31 -3.04 8.00 -10.49
C ASP A 31 -3.20 6.90 -11.53
N VAL A 32 -4.46 6.55 -11.77
CA VAL A 32 -4.88 5.47 -12.65
C VAL A 32 -5.47 6.08 -13.92
N PRO A 33 -4.98 5.73 -15.12
CA PRO A 33 -5.55 6.23 -16.36
C PRO A 33 -7.02 5.82 -16.53
N GLU A 34 -7.86 6.67 -17.13
CA GLU A 34 -9.30 6.39 -17.35
C GLU A 34 -9.57 5.14 -18.21
N GLU A 35 -8.59 4.71 -19.01
CA GLU A 35 -8.68 3.53 -19.88
C GLU A 35 -8.26 2.23 -19.16
N ASP A 36 -7.80 2.32 -17.91
CA ASP A 36 -7.33 1.21 -17.11
C ASP A 36 -8.49 0.52 -16.37
N GLU A 37 -8.37 -0.78 -16.10
CA GLU A 37 -9.41 -1.55 -15.43
C GLU A 37 -9.55 -1.20 -13.95
N LEU A 38 -8.47 -0.70 -13.33
CA LEU A 38 -8.49 -0.26 -11.94
C LEU A 38 -9.12 1.12 -11.76
N TYR A 39 -9.44 1.84 -12.85
CA TYR A 39 -9.91 3.21 -12.76
C TYR A 39 -11.23 3.36 -12.00
N GLU A 40 -11.24 4.30 -11.07
CA GLU A 40 -12.42 4.71 -10.30
C GLU A 40 -12.52 6.24 -10.33
N GLU A 41 -13.72 6.79 -10.57
CA GLU A 41 -13.94 8.24 -10.65
C GLU A 41 -13.53 8.99 -9.37
N ASN A 42 -13.61 8.30 -8.22
CA ASN A 42 -13.26 8.85 -6.92
C ASN A 42 -11.78 8.62 -6.53
N GLY A 43 -10.98 8.06 -7.44
CA GLY A 43 -9.57 7.72 -7.25
C GLY A 43 -9.35 6.34 -6.62
N VAL A 44 -8.12 5.86 -6.74
CA VAL A 44 -7.68 4.56 -6.22
C VAL A 44 -6.53 4.77 -5.25
N SER A 45 -6.51 3.99 -4.18
CA SER A 45 -5.46 3.95 -3.20
C SER A 45 -5.09 2.52 -2.85
N ALA A 46 -3.80 2.24 -2.74
CA ALA A 46 -3.28 0.96 -2.26
C ALA A 46 -2.97 1.08 -0.76
N ARG A 47 -3.63 0.26 0.06
CA ARG A 47 -3.28 0.08 1.46
C ARG A 47 -2.34 -1.11 1.60
N VAL A 48 -1.12 -0.88 2.05
CA VAL A 48 -0.08 -1.92 2.16
C VAL A 48 0.36 -2.06 3.61
N ILE A 49 0.35 -3.28 4.14
CA ILE A 49 0.90 -3.57 5.45
C ILE A 49 2.30 -4.12 5.29
N VAL A 50 3.28 -3.37 5.80
CA VAL A 50 4.68 -3.75 5.79
C VAL A 50 5.09 -4.17 7.20
N LYS A 51 5.79 -5.30 7.31
CA LYS A 51 6.46 -5.75 8.53
C LYS A 51 7.95 -5.56 8.38
N VAL A 52 8.56 -4.90 9.36
CA VAL A 52 10.01 -4.71 9.49
C VAL A 52 10.51 -5.52 10.68
N GLU A 53 11.38 -6.49 10.43
CA GLU A 53 11.95 -7.39 11.43
C GLU A 53 13.42 -7.67 11.07
N ASP A 54 14.32 -7.61 12.05
CA ASP A 54 15.76 -7.86 11.85
C ASP A 54 16.38 -7.10 10.66
N GLU A 55 16.03 -5.81 10.53
CA GLU A 55 16.44 -4.90 9.43
C GLU A 55 15.89 -5.28 8.04
N GLU A 56 15.06 -6.32 7.93
CA GLU A 56 14.38 -6.71 6.70
C GLU A 56 12.92 -6.23 6.70
N ALA A 57 12.50 -5.66 5.56
CA ALA A 57 11.12 -5.26 5.32
C ALA A 57 10.42 -6.22 4.36
N SER A 58 9.25 -6.69 4.77
CA SER A 58 8.38 -7.60 4.01
C SER A 58 6.97 -7.06 3.94
N ILE A 59 6.30 -7.23 2.80
CA ILE A 59 4.88 -6.93 2.67
C ILE A 59 4.08 -8.13 3.19
N ILE A 60 3.13 -7.85 4.07
CA ILE A 60 2.23 -8.84 4.65
C ILE A 60 0.99 -9.01 3.77
N ASN A 61 0.43 -7.89 3.34
CA ASN A 61 -0.68 -7.83 2.41
C ASN A 61 -0.75 -6.43 1.77
N TYR A 62 -1.52 -6.35 0.71
CA TYR A 62 -2.01 -5.10 0.15
C TYR A 62 -3.50 -5.24 -0.16
N ASP A 63 -4.22 -4.13 -0.12
CA ASP A 63 -5.62 -4.02 -0.52
C ASP A 63 -5.76 -2.78 -1.43
N LEU A 64 -6.58 -2.88 -2.49
CA LEU A 64 -6.98 -1.72 -3.28
C LEU A 64 -8.28 -1.12 -2.71
N LEU A 65 -8.32 0.20 -2.61
CA LEU A 65 -9.39 0.96 -1.99
C LEU A 65 -9.76 2.16 -2.87
N GLU A 66 -11.05 2.43 -3.00
CA GLU A 66 -11.52 3.69 -3.55
C GLU A 66 -11.17 4.83 -2.59
N THR A 67 -10.45 5.85 -3.08
CA THR A 67 -9.79 6.86 -2.23
C THR A 67 -10.75 7.67 -1.36
N THR A 68 -11.97 7.94 -1.82
CA THR A 68 -12.91 8.81 -1.11
C THR A 68 -13.77 8.03 -0.12
N THR A 69 -14.26 6.84 -0.49
CA THR A 69 -15.15 6.04 0.36
C THR A 69 -14.43 4.99 1.21
N GLY A 70 -13.19 4.64 0.87
CA GLY A 70 -12.47 3.52 1.47
C GLY A 70 -13.08 2.16 1.13
N ARG A 71 -13.88 2.09 0.06
CA ARG A 71 -14.47 0.83 -0.41
C ARG A 71 -13.37 -0.06 -0.98
N LEU A 72 -13.30 -1.31 -0.52
CA LEU A 72 -12.44 -2.34 -1.11
C LEU A 72 -12.81 -2.57 -2.58
N LEU A 73 -11.80 -2.51 -3.43
CA LEU A 73 -11.89 -2.83 -4.84
C LEU A 73 -11.52 -4.31 -5.00
N ASP A 74 -12.38 -5.08 -5.66
CA ASP A 74 -12.19 -6.51 -5.92
C ASP A 74 -11.40 -6.70 -7.22
N PHE A 75 -10.22 -6.09 -7.25
CA PHE A 75 -9.26 -6.16 -8.34
C PHE A 75 -7.87 -6.41 -7.76
N ASP A 76 -7.03 -7.07 -8.55
CA ASP A 76 -5.62 -7.28 -8.24
C ASP A 76 -4.78 -6.38 -9.17
N MET A 77 -3.59 -6.01 -8.71
CA MET A 77 -2.63 -5.28 -9.56
C MET A 77 -1.92 -6.25 -10.50
N GLU A 78 -1.46 -5.76 -11.65
CA GLU A 78 -0.57 -6.55 -12.50
C GLU A 78 0.78 -6.84 -11.79
N GLU A 79 1.47 -7.92 -12.18
CA GLU A 79 2.70 -8.38 -11.49
C GLU A 79 3.83 -7.32 -11.47
N ASP A 80 3.95 -6.52 -12.54
CA ASP A 80 4.91 -5.43 -12.63
C ASP A 80 4.53 -4.24 -11.74
N GLU A 81 3.24 -3.98 -11.59
CA GLU A 81 2.70 -2.93 -10.74
C GLU A 81 2.80 -3.30 -9.25
N GLU A 82 2.53 -4.56 -8.90
CA GLU A 82 2.80 -5.10 -7.57
C GLU A 82 4.29 -4.97 -7.22
N ALA A 83 5.19 -5.33 -8.14
CA ALA A 83 6.62 -5.20 -7.93
C ALA A 83 7.05 -3.74 -7.70
N ALA A 84 6.45 -2.80 -8.43
CA ALA A 84 6.67 -1.37 -8.24
C ALA A 84 6.16 -0.88 -6.87
N LEU A 85 4.97 -1.32 -6.44
CA LEU A 85 4.40 -1.01 -5.13
C LEU A 85 5.28 -1.54 -4.00
N VAL A 86 5.79 -2.76 -4.14
CA VAL A 86 6.70 -3.40 -3.19
C VAL A 86 7.99 -2.60 -3.03
N LEU A 87 8.57 -2.19 -4.16
CA LEU A 87 9.78 -1.39 -4.16
C LEU A 87 9.53 -0.01 -3.52
N PHE A 88 8.43 0.64 -3.87
CA PHE A 88 8.04 1.94 -3.32
C PHE A 88 7.93 1.90 -1.80
N CYS A 89 7.25 0.89 -1.25
CA CYS A 89 7.09 0.74 0.20
C CYS A 89 8.44 0.56 0.90
N LYS A 90 9.34 -0.24 0.33
CA LYS A 90 10.69 -0.48 0.91
C LYS A 90 11.54 0.78 0.94
N GLU A 91 11.48 1.61 -0.11
CA GLU A 91 12.26 2.85 -0.21
C GLU A 91 11.75 3.97 0.70
N HIS A 92 10.45 3.96 1.03
CA HIS A 92 9.78 5.01 1.83
C HIS A 92 9.51 4.60 3.28
N LEU A 93 10.21 3.57 3.78
CA LEU A 93 10.12 3.21 5.18
C LEU A 93 10.62 4.35 6.07
N PRO A 94 9.86 4.73 7.11
CA PRO A 94 10.32 5.70 8.09
C PRO A 94 11.52 5.14 8.87
N ALA A 95 12.60 5.95 8.93
CA ALA A 95 13.85 5.64 9.62
C ALA A 95 13.70 5.54 11.16
#